data_AF-A0A090EMJ7-F1
#
_entry.id   AF-A0A090EMJ7-F1
#
_cell.length_a   1.000
_cell.length_b   1.000
_cell.length_c   1.000
_cell.angle_alpha   90.00
_cell.angle_beta   90.00
_cell.angle_gamma   90.00
#
_symmetry.space_group_name_H-M   'P 1'
#
loop_
_entity.id
_entity.type
_entity.pdbx_description
1 polymer ?
#
loop_
_entity_poly.entity_id
_entity_poly.type
_entity_poly.pdbx_seq_one_letter_code
_entity_poly.pdbx_strand_id
1 'polypeptide(L)' 'MWSTKDSWSHRRRIVAKTEWTTRGANPRFVVTSLKPKRCAARGLHEDLYCARGYMEYWIKEMRSCCRF' A
#
# COMPACT_ATOMS: atom_id res chain seq x y z
N MET A 1 -28.80 -5.35 6.00
CA MET A 1 -27.47 -4.76 6.28
C MET A 1 -26.49 -5.91 6.39
N TRP A 2 -25.71 -6.18 5.32
CA TRP A 2 -24.83 -7.34 5.29
C TRP A 2 -23.48 -6.94 5.90
N SER A 3 -23.13 -7.59 7.01
CA SER A 3 -21.82 -7.51 7.63
C SER A 3 -21.17 -8.89 7.49
N THR A 4 -20.14 -8.98 6.66
CA THR A 4 -19.31 -10.19 6.58
C THR A 4 -18.65 -10.37 7.94
N LYS A 5 -18.73 -11.57 8.52
CA LYS A 5 -18.16 -11.95 9.84
C LYS A 5 -16.63 -11.75 9.97
N ASP A 6 -15.97 -11.24 8.93
CA ASP A 6 -14.53 -10.97 8.81
C ASP A 6 -14.19 -9.46 8.73
N SER A 7 -15.16 -8.60 9.08
CA SER A 7 -15.00 -7.15 8.94
C SER A 7 -14.13 -6.57 10.06
N TRP A 8 -13.19 -5.71 9.67
CA TRP A 8 -12.32 -4.93 10.55
C TRP A 8 -13.11 -4.34 11.73
N SER A 9 -12.64 -4.60 12.95
CA SER A 9 -13.28 -4.17 14.20
C SER A 9 -13.38 -2.63 14.37
N HIS A 10 -12.66 -1.86 13.55
CA HIS A 10 -12.70 -0.40 13.56
C HIS A 10 -12.68 0.18 12.15
N ARG A 11 -13.36 1.33 11.97
CA ARG A 11 -13.27 2.13 10.75
C ARG A 11 -11.81 2.53 10.51
N ARG A 12 -11.26 2.13 9.37
CA ARG A 12 -9.92 2.53 8.91
C ARG A 12 -10.02 3.40 7.68
N ARG A 13 -9.03 4.28 7.52
CA ARG A 13 -8.92 5.14 6.34
C ARG A 13 -8.31 4.32 5.22
N ILE A 14 -8.93 4.41 4.04
CA ILE A 14 -8.44 3.76 2.82
C ILE A 14 -8.08 4.88 1.83
N VAL A 15 -6.88 4.82 1.27
CA VAL A 15 -6.44 5.69 0.19
C VAL A 15 -6.33 4.82 -1.06
N ALA A 16 -7.18 5.08 -2.04
CA ALA A 16 -7.11 4.42 -3.35
C ALA A 16 -6.22 5.27 -4.28
N LYS A 17 -5.25 4.62 -4.92
CA LYS A 17 -4.49 5.18 -6.03
C LYS A 17 -4.85 4.39 -7.28
N THR A 18 -5.50 5.06 -8.22
CA THR A 18 -5.86 4.48 -9.51
C THR A 18 -4.89 5.00 -10.56
N GLU A 19 -3.97 4.14 -11.02
CA GLU A 19 -3.13 4.45 -12.17
C GLU A 19 -3.71 3.77 -13.42
N TRP A 20 -3.84 4.52 -14.51
CA TRP A 20 -4.19 3.97 -15.81
C TRP A 20 -2.92 3.87 -16.66
N THR A 21 -2.53 2.67 -17.04
CA THR A 21 -1.35 2.44 -17.89
C THR A 21 -1.79 1.84 -19.22
N THR A 22 -0.91 1.80 -20.21
CA THR A 22 -1.13 1.11 -21.49
C THR A 22 -1.41 -0.39 -21.34
N ARG A 23 -1.09 -0.98 -20.18
CA ARG A 23 -1.42 -2.37 -19.82
C ARG A 23 -2.76 -2.51 -19.09
N GLY A 24 -3.52 -1.43 -18.95
CA GLY A 24 -4.84 -1.39 -18.30
C GLY A 24 -4.83 -0.67 -16.95
N ALA A 25 -5.96 -0.79 -16.25
CA ALA A 25 -6.18 -0.19 -14.94
C ALA A 25 -5.36 -0.91 -13.85
N ASN A 26 -4.61 -0.14 -13.06
CA ASN A 26 -3.88 -0.64 -11.89
C ASN A 26 -4.34 0.10 -10.62
N PRO A 27 -5.55 -0.23 -10.10
CA PRO A 27 -6.01 0.31 -8.84
C PRO A 27 -5.25 -0.33 -7.67
N ARG A 28 -4.58 0.51 -6.86
CA ARG A 28 -3.91 0.13 -5.61
C ARG A 28 -4.63 0.74 -4.43
N PHE A 29 -4.87 -0.05 -3.39
CA PHE A 29 -5.52 0.41 -2.16
C PHE A 29 -4.53 0.36 -1.01
N VAL A 30 -4.31 1.48 -0.34
CA VAL A 30 -3.49 1.58 0.86
C VAL A 30 -4.41 1.80 2.06
N VAL A 31 -4.47 0.83 2.96
CA VAL A 31 -5.25 0.92 4.20
C VAL A 31 -4.33 1.45 5.30
N THR A 32 -4.77 2.47 6.01
CA THR A 32 -3.99 3.10 7.07
C THR A 32 -4.84 3.51 8.28
N SER A 33 -4.23 3.49 9.46
CA SER A 33 -4.78 4.11 10.67
C SER A 33 -4.35 5.58 10.84
N LEU A 34 -3.50 6.10 9.94
CA LEU A 34 -2.98 7.46 10.03
C LEU A 34 -4.04 8.50 9.66
N LYS A 35 -4.24 9.46 10.57
CA LYS A 35 -5.18 10.57 10.38
C LYS A 35 -4.74 11.44 9.20
N PRO A 36 -5.70 11.99 8.41
CA PRO A 36 -5.40 12.88 7.27
C PRO A 36 -4.50 14.07 7.62
N LYS A 37 -4.66 14.63 8.82
CA LYS A 37 -3.86 15.76 9.31
C LYS A 37 -2.38 15.41 9.52
N ARG A 38 -2.06 14.14 9.80
CA ARG A 38 -0.69 13.68 10.06
C ARG A 38 -0.01 13.19 8.77
N CYS A 39 -0.76 12.54 7.88
CA CYS A 39 -0.28 12.10 6.58
C CYS A 39 -1.34 12.35 5.51
N ALA A 40 -1.05 13.28 4.61
CA ALA A 40 -1.83 13.50 3.40
C ALA A 40 -1.80 12.25 2.51
N ALA A 41 -2.82 12.08 1.66
CA ALA A 41 -2.93 10.92 0.76
C ALA A 41 -1.68 10.76 -0.13
N ARG A 42 -1.12 11.88 -0.59
CA ARG A 42 0.12 11.91 -1.40
C ARG A 42 1.32 11.38 -0.63
N GLY A 43 1.66 11.98 0.51
CA GLY A 43 2.82 11.53 1.32
C GLY A 43 2.67 10.11 1.86
N LEU A 44 1.43 9.64 2.05
CA LEU A 44 1.19 8.25 2.41
C LEU A 44 1.57 7.28 1.27
N HIS A 45 1.33 7.65 0.02
CA HIS A 45 1.74 6.86 -1.12
C HIS A 45 3.24 7.05 -1.45
N GLU A 46 3.71 8.29 -1.49
CA GLU A 46 5.06 8.62 -1.92
C GLU A 46 6.11 8.31 -0.85
N ASP A 47 5.90 8.75 0.39
CA ASP A 47 6.94 8.64 1.43
C ASP A 47 6.90 7.29 2.13
N LEU A 48 5.70 6.81 2.48
CA LEU A 48 5.54 5.57 3.25
C LEU A 48 5.44 4.33 2.37
N TYR A 49 4.63 4.38 1.31
CA TYR A 49 4.39 3.20 0.49
C TYR A 49 5.55 2.91 -0.49
N CYS A 50 6.18 3.92 -1.10
CA CYS A 50 7.36 3.68 -1.96
C CYS A 50 8.59 3.23 -1.16
N ALA A 51 8.84 3.79 0.03
CA ALA A 51 9.94 3.36 0.89
C ALA A 51 9.83 1.87 1.29
N ARG A 52 8.60 1.40 1.52
CA ARG A 52 8.31 -0.03 1.75
C ARG A 52 8.71 -0.88 0.54
N GLY A 53 8.36 -0.44 -0.68
CA GLY A 53 8.71 -1.15 -1.91
C GLY A 53 10.22 -1.27 -2.15
N TYR A 54 10.98 -0.24 -1.75
CA TYR A 54 12.45 -0.27 -1.83
C TYR A 54 13.05 -1.36 -0.94
N MET A 55 12.56 -1.52 0.30
CA MET A 55 13.01 -2.59 1.18
C MET A 55 12.70 -4.00 0.63
N GLU A 56 11.54 -4.20 0.00
CA GLU A 56 11.23 -5.47 -0.67
C GLU A 56 12.17 -5.76 -1.83
N TYR A 57 12.53 -4.73 -2.59
CA TYR A 57 13.52 -4.84 -3.66
C TYR A 57 14.87 -5.31 -3.13
N TRP A 58 15.38 -4.72 -2.04
CA TRP A 58 16.64 -5.15 -1.40
C TRP A 58 16.60 -6.59 -0.89
N ILE A 59 15.50 -7.01 -0.27
CA ILE A 59 15.35 -8.41 0.20
C ILE A 59 15.37 -9.37 -1.00
N LYS A 60 14.72 -9.00 -2.11
CA LYS A 60 14.72 -9.80 -3.33
C LYS A 60 16.11 -9.87 -3.95
N GLU A 61 16.85 -8.76 -3.95
CA GLU A 61 18.23 -8.68 -4.42
C GLU A 61 19.17 -9.56 -3.58
N MET A 62 19.08 -9.47 -2.24
CA MET A 62 19.82 -10.35 -1.33
C MET A 62 19.49 -11.82 -1.53
N ARG A 63 18.20 -12.18 -1.71
CA ARG A 63 17.81 -13.56 -2.05
C ARG A 63 18.34 -14.04 -3.41
N SER A 64 18.64 -13.11 -4.33
CA SER A 64 19.25 -13.44 -5.62
C SER A 64 20.76 -13.62 -5.48
N CYS A 65 21.43 -12.76 -4.71
CA CYS A 65 22.88 -12.80 -4.50
C CYS A 65 23.31 -13.96 -3.59
N CYS A 66 22.54 -14.27 -2.54
CA CYS A 66 22.83 -15.36 -1.60
C CYS A 66 22.31 -16.73 -2.07
N ARG A 67 21.91 -16.87 -3.33
CA ARG A 67 21.53 -18.15 -3.93
C ARG A 67 22.78 -18.85 -4.46
N PHE A 68 23.65 -19.26 -3.54
CA PHE A 68 24.67 -20.30 -3.76
C PHE A 68 24.11 -21.64 -3.29
#